data_AF-A0A357JKG5-F1
#
_entry.id   AF-A0A357JKG5-F1
#
_cell.length_a   1.000
_cell.length_b   1.000
_cell.length_c   1.000
_cell.angle_alpha   90.00
_cell.angle_beta   90.00
_cell.angle_gamma   90.00
#
_symmetry.space_group_name_H-M   'P 1'
#
loop_
_entity.id
_entity.type
_entity.pdbx_description
1 polymer ?
#
loop_
_entity_poly.entity_id
_entity_poly.type
_entity_poly.pdbx_seq_one_letter_code
_entity_poly.pdbx_strand_id
1 'polypeptide(L)'
;MQDDKKKVTYVFVNQYTGKIQGNANLTFQRFFRDLHYFLFIPFQIGNFLVLTFGFLLLFSLITALVFFKKWWRKLFILQTGKGTLVFFRSFHRLIGLWSIPFTLLFSITGIWYFIERTNIAGIGREVNPRPPKITTFNTKIDSTINLSYTLDYDKIVAISKQEIPALKNKSVGISPSATYKNTIYVRGKSDVPLVRQRANRVYINPNTYEVVKVQNAKNISTTMWINDIADPLHFGNWGGLTTKIIWFIFGLGISSLVLSGVWTVLKRKAINKRKSKTKTLGVWKYINWVIYGVMFYFMFSKLIIRYKASTTGIVIISLGWLIFIGLAYYIFVYRIDKAAK
;
A
#
# COMPACT_ATOMS: atom_id res chain seq x y z
N MET A 1 -1.88 16.28 -11.08
CA MET A 1 -1.42 16.86 -12.36
C MET A 1 -0.23 16.06 -12.85
N GLN A 2 -0.28 15.63 -14.10
CA GLN A 2 0.71 14.81 -14.78
C GLN A 2 1.19 15.63 -15.99
N ASP A 3 2.45 16.06 -15.95
CA ASP A 3 3.25 16.44 -17.11
C ASP A 3 4.73 16.38 -16.69
N ASP A 4 5.59 15.92 -17.60
CA ASP A 4 6.89 15.27 -17.38
C ASP A 4 8.03 16.16 -16.83
N LYS A 5 7.72 17.39 -16.36
CA LYS A 5 8.71 18.32 -15.78
C LYS A 5 8.25 19.13 -14.55
N LYS A 6 7.05 18.91 -13.99
CA LYS A 6 6.58 19.73 -12.84
C LYS A 6 6.57 18.95 -11.52
N LYS A 7 7.37 19.44 -10.58
CA LYS A 7 7.51 19.00 -9.18
C LYS A 7 6.13 18.85 -8.53
N VAL A 8 5.68 17.61 -8.31
CA VAL A 8 4.45 17.37 -7.53
C VAL A 8 4.78 17.62 -6.07
N THR A 9 4.25 18.71 -5.54
CA THR A 9 4.44 19.12 -4.15
C THR A 9 3.14 18.90 -3.38
N TYR A 10 3.21 18.25 -2.23
CA TYR A 10 2.08 18.21 -1.30
C TYR A 10 2.04 19.52 -0.54
N VAL A 11 0.89 20.17 -0.52
CA VAL A 11 0.65 21.39 0.27
C VAL A 11 -0.30 21.01 1.40
N PHE A 12 0.09 21.29 2.63
CA PHE A 12 -0.73 21.06 3.81
C PHE A 12 -1.49 22.35 4.11
N VAL A 13 -2.81 22.26 4.07
CA VAL A 13 -3.71 23.39 4.27
C VAL A 13 -4.54 23.12 5.51
N ASN A 14 -4.63 24.11 6.40
CA ASN A 14 -5.53 24.05 7.53
C ASN A 14 -6.98 24.03 7.01
N GLN A 15 -7.70 22.95 7.29
CA GLN A 15 -9.05 22.72 6.74
C GLN A 15 -10.11 23.74 7.20
N TYR A 16 -9.87 24.49 8.28
CA TYR A 16 -10.81 25.46 8.83
C TYR A 16 -10.51 26.90 8.39
N THR A 17 -9.22 27.24 8.26
CA THR A 17 -8.78 28.61 7.96
C THR A 17 -8.31 28.79 6.52
N GLY A 18 -8.10 27.71 5.77
CA GLY A 18 -7.51 27.76 4.43
C GLY A 18 -6.02 28.15 4.41
N LYS A 19 -5.40 28.40 5.57
CA LYS A 19 -3.99 28.80 5.65
C LYS A 19 -3.08 27.63 5.27
N ILE A 20 -2.14 27.87 4.36
CA ILE A 20 -1.07 26.92 4.04
C ILE A 20 -0.15 26.79 5.25
N GLN A 21 -0.02 25.58 5.79
CA GLN A 21 0.81 25.26 6.95
C GLN A 21 2.19 24.74 6.56
N GLY A 22 2.38 24.35 5.30
CA GLY A 22 3.66 23.92 4.80
C GLY A 22 3.52 23.11 3.51
N ASN A 23 4.66 22.65 3.00
CA ASN A 23 4.70 21.78 1.85
C ASN A 23 5.76 20.68 2.01
N ALA A 24 5.58 19.56 1.30
CA ALA A 24 6.54 18.47 1.27
C ALA A 24 6.54 17.77 -0.08
N ASN A 25 7.72 17.42 -0.58
CA ASN A 25 7.87 16.60 -1.79
C ASN A 25 7.93 15.11 -1.46
N LEU A 26 8.45 14.79 -0.28
CA LEU A 26 8.53 13.45 0.28
C LEU A 26 8.01 13.49 1.71
N THR A 27 7.09 12.59 2.03
CA THR A 27 6.59 12.39 3.39
C THR A 27 6.95 10.98 3.86
N PHE A 28 6.97 10.75 5.17
CA PHE A 28 7.14 9.41 5.74
C PHE A 28 6.14 8.41 5.14
N GLN A 29 4.86 8.78 5.09
CA GLN A 29 3.81 7.96 4.48
C GLN A 29 4.10 7.66 3.01
N ARG A 30 4.59 8.63 2.23
CA ARG A 30 4.92 8.44 0.82
C ARG A 30 6.08 7.49 0.64
N PHE A 31 7.14 7.64 1.44
CA PHE A 31 8.32 6.78 1.38
C PHE A 31 7.94 5.32 1.60
N PHE A 32 7.26 5.00 2.71
CA PHE A 32 6.86 3.63 3.02
C PHE A 32 5.82 3.09 2.05
N ARG A 33 4.89 3.93 1.56
CA ARG A 33 3.97 3.51 0.50
C ARG A 33 4.72 3.13 -0.76
N ASP A 34 5.65 3.94 -1.23
CA ASP A 34 6.35 3.67 -2.50
C ASP A 34 7.33 2.50 -2.38
N LEU A 35 7.95 2.33 -1.20
CA LEU A 35 8.70 1.13 -0.84
C LEU A 35 7.80 -0.11 -0.92
N HIS A 36 6.63 -0.09 -0.27
CA HIS A 36 5.72 -1.24 -0.27
C HIS A 36 5.07 -1.48 -1.63
N TYR A 37 4.66 -0.43 -2.35
CA TYR A 37 3.81 -0.51 -3.53
C TYR A 37 4.57 -0.85 -4.81
N PHE A 38 5.86 -0.49 -4.90
CA PHE A 38 6.70 -0.81 -6.06
C PHE A 38 8.21 -0.88 -5.77
N LEU A 39 8.64 -0.94 -4.50
CA LEU A 39 10.05 -1.09 -4.11
C LEU A 39 11.00 -0.02 -4.68
N PHE A 40 10.46 1.16 -4.99
CA PHE A 40 11.16 2.25 -5.69
C PHE A 40 11.73 1.94 -7.10
N ILE A 41 11.55 0.74 -7.65
CA ILE A 41 11.96 0.41 -9.03
C ILE A 41 10.96 1.00 -10.06
N PRO A 42 11.17 0.89 -11.39
CA PRO A 42 10.21 1.41 -12.36
C PRO A 42 8.79 0.90 -12.10
N PHE A 43 7.82 1.83 -12.05
CA PHE A 43 6.50 1.59 -11.46
C PHE A 43 5.78 0.35 -12.02
N GLN A 44 5.83 0.15 -13.34
CA GLN A 44 5.17 -1.01 -13.95
C GLN A 44 5.78 -2.32 -13.44
N ILE A 45 7.11 -2.42 -13.44
CA ILE A 45 7.84 -3.63 -13.00
C ILE A 45 7.65 -3.85 -11.50
N GLY A 46 7.91 -2.82 -10.70
CA GLY A 46 7.85 -2.90 -9.24
C GLY A 46 6.45 -3.19 -8.71
N ASN A 47 5.42 -2.57 -9.29
CA ASN A 47 4.06 -2.82 -8.86
C ASN A 47 3.62 -4.24 -9.19
N PHE A 48 3.88 -4.74 -10.41
CA PHE A 48 3.57 -6.14 -10.73
C PHE A 48 4.34 -7.12 -9.85
N LEU A 49 5.62 -6.87 -9.59
CA LEU A 49 6.43 -7.72 -8.70
C LEU A 49 5.86 -7.77 -7.27
N VAL A 50 5.46 -6.64 -6.70
CA VAL A 50 4.84 -6.61 -5.37
C VAL A 50 3.51 -7.37 -5.37
N LEU A 51 2.71 -7.22 -6.42
CA LEU A 51 1.42 -7.89 -6.53
C LEU A 51 1.56 -9.42 -6.60
N THR A 52 2.64 -9.95 -7.21
CA THR A 52 2.90 -11.40 -7.19
C THR A 52 3.23 -11.94 -5.79
N PHE A 53 3.74 -11.10 -4.87
CA PHE A 53 3.97 -11.50 -3.49
C PHE A 53 2.67 -11.84 -2.74
N GLY A 54 1.51 -11.35 -3.18
CA GLY A 54 0.21 -11.78 -2.65
C GLY A 54 -0.01 -13.29 -2.84
N PHE A 55 0.37 -13.83 -4.00
CA PHE A 55 0.31 -15.27 -4.30
C PHE A 55 1.33 -16.05 -3.48
N LEU A 56 2.56 -15.55 -3.36
CA LEU A 56 3.60 -16.21 -2.56
C LEU A 56 3.21 -16.25 -1.07
N LEU A 57 2.58 -15.19 -0.56
CA LEU A 57 2.08 -15.13 0.80
C LEU A 57 0.96 -16.14 1.04
N LEU A 58 0.00 -16.25 0.10
CA LEU A 58 -1.06 -17.26 0.15
C LEU A 58 -0.48 -18.67 0.11
N PHE A 59 0.44 -18.94 -0.82
CA PHE A 59 1.11 -20.23 -0.94
C PHE A 59 1.88 -20.59 0.34
N SER A 60 2.59 -19.63 0.93
CA SER A 60 3.29 -19.83 2.21
C SER A 60 2.31 -20.16 3.34
N LEU A 61 1.15 -19.49 3.39
CA LEU A 61 0.10 -19.77 4.38
C LEU A 61 -0.47 -21.17 4.21
N ILE A 62 -0.87 -21.55 2.99
CA ILE A 62 -1.41 -22.87 2.66
C ILE A 62 -0.40 -23.96 3.03
N THR A 63 0.86 -23.78 2.61
CA THR A 63 1.95 -24.69 2.95
C THR A 63 2.07 -24.88 4.47
N ALA A 64 2.04 -23.79 5.24
CA ALA A 64 2.11 -23.88 6.70
C ALA A 64 0.93 -24.68 7.29
N LEU A 65 -0.30 -24.45 6.82
CA LEU A 65 -1.49 -25.16 7.32
C LEU A 65 -1.49 -26.65 6.98
N VAL A 66 -0.98 -27.02 5.80
CA VAL A 66 -0.89 -28.43 5.35
C VAL A 66 0.18 -29.19 6.13
N PHE A 67 1.36 -28.61 6.32
CA PHE A 67 2.47 -29.28 7.00
C PHE A 67 2.27 -29.37 8.52
N PHE A 68 1.69 -28.34 9.15
CA PHE A 68 1.48 -28.32 10.60
C PHE A 68 0.08 -28.83 10.96
N LYS A 69 -0.08 -30.16 11.02
CA LYS A 69 -1.33 -30.79 11.47
C LYS A 69 -1.65 -30.40 12.92
N LYS A 70 -2.96 -30.30 13.23
CA LYS A 70 -3.48 -29.96 14.58
C LYS A 70 -2.97 -28.61 15.11
N TRP A 71 -2.70 -27.66 14.21
CA TRP A 71 -2.19 -26.32 14.51
C TRP A 71 -3.06 -25.58 15.54
N TRP A 72 -4.38 -25.81 15.55
CA TRP A 72 -5.33 -25.21 16.50
C TRP A 72 -5.02 -25.54 17.96
N ARG A 73 -4.43 -26.71 18.25
CA ARG A 73 -4.04 -27.09 19.63
C ARG A 73 -2.89 -26.26 20.18
N LYS A 74 -2.26 -25.41 19.35
CA LYS A 74 -1.08 -24.61 19.71
C LYS A 74 -1.34 -23.10 19.70
N LEU A 75 -2.60 -22.66 19.58
CA LEU A 75 -3.00 -21.24 19.52
C LEU A 75 -2.58 -20.41 20.72
N PHE A 76 -2.43 -21.02 21.90
CA PHE A 76 -2.10 -20.32 23.15
C PHE A 76 -0.82 -20.85 23.81
N ILE A 77 -0.01 -21.62 23.07
CA ILE A 77 1.16 -22.29 23.64
C ILE A 77 2.43 -21.55 23.27
N LEU A 78 3.01 -20.85 24.25
CA LEU A 78 4.36 -20.31 24.21
C LEU A 78 5.29 -21.18 25.07
N GLN A 79 6.29 -21.79 24.45
CA GLN A 79 7.30 -22.57 25.16
C GLN A 79 8.44 -21.66 25.62
N THR A 80 8.64 -21.58 26.93
CA THR A 80 9.73 -20.86 27.58
C THR A 80 10.68 -21.84 28.30
N GLY A 81 11.85 -21.39 28.73
CA GLY A 81 12.77 -22.17 29.58
C GLY A 81 13.63 -23.25 28.89
N LYS A 82 13.34 -23.64 27.64
CA LYS A 82 14.08 -24.68 26.90
C LYS A 82 15.11 -24.13 25.90
N GLY A 83 15.65 -22.95 26.18
CA GLY A 83 16.62 -22.24 25.34
C GLY A 83 15.99 -21.38 24.23
N THR A 84 16.81 -20.49 23.65
CA THR A 84 16.38 -19.46 22.70
C THR A 84 15.79 -20.04 21.42
N LEU A 85 16.30 -21.18 20.93
CA LEU A 85 15.79 -21.81 19.70
C LEU A 85 14.36 -22.32 19.85
N VAL A 86 14.05 -22.95 20.99
CA VAL A 86 12.70 -23.45 21.28
C VAL A 86 11.75 -22.28 21.45
N PHE A 87 12.17 -21.23 22.16
CA PHE A 87 11.40 -20.00 22.35
C PHE A 87 11.01 -19.36 21.01
N PHE A 88 11.98 -19.00 20.16
CA PHE A 88 11.68 -18.32 18.89
C PHE A 88 10.88 -19.19 17.91
N ARG A 89 11.07 -20.52 17.92
CA ARG A 89 10.22 -21.43 17.15
C ARG A 89 8.79 -21.41 17.65
N SER A 90 8.60 -21.43 18.98
CA SER A 90 7.28 -21.35 19.58
C SER A 90 6.62 -19.99 19.36
N PHE A 91 7.40 -18.91 19.43
CA PHE A 91 6.97 -17.54 19.16
C PHE A 91 6.55 -17.35 17.70
N HIS A 92 7.38 -17.80 16.75
CA HIS A 92 7.04 -17.78 15.32
C HIS A 92 5.73 -18.51 15.03
N ARG A 93 5.54 -19.70 15.63
CA ARG A 93 4.28 -20.46 15.51
C ARG A 93 3.10 -19.68 16.10
N LEU A 94 3.24 -19.14 17.31
CA LEU A 94 2.18 -18.41 18.00
C LEU A 94 1.73 -17.20 17.18
N ILE A 95 2.68 -16.34 16.81
CA ILE A 95 2.38 -15.14 16.00
C ILE A 95 1.81 -15.53 14.64
N GLY A 96 2.34 -16.58 14.01
CA GLY A 96 1.87 -17.06 12.72
C GLY A 96 0.42 -17.50 12.77
N LEU A 97 0.05 -18.25 13.81
CA LEU A 97 -1.31 -18.72 14.06
C LEU A 97 -2.31 -17.58 14.26
N TRP A 98 -1.98 -16.62 15.12
CA TRP A 98 -2.82 -15.44 15.37
C TRP A 98 -2.92 -14.52 14.15
N SER A 99 -1.91 -14.54 13.29
CA SER A 99 -1.88 -13.75 12.06
C SER A 99 -2.54 -14.43 10.86
N ILE A 100 -3.09 -15.66 10.99
CA ILE A 100 -3.72 -16.38 9.86
C ILE A 100 -4.81 -15.53 9.18
N PRO A 101 -5.80 -14.95 9.91
CA PRO A 101 -6.88 -14.18 9.25
C PRO A 101 -6.34 -12.98 8.48
N PHE A 102 -5.33 -12.30 9.02
CA PHE A 102 -4.70 -11.12 8.40
C PHE A 102 -3.82 -11.50 7.21
N THR A 103 -3.08 -12.61 7.31
CA THR A 103 -2.25 -13.13 6.21
C THR A 103 -3.14 -13.55 5.04
N LEU A 104 -4.27 -14.19 5.33
CA LEU A 104 -5.28 -14.54 4.33
C LEU A 104 -5.90 -13.28 3.71
N LEU A 105 -6.31 -12.30 4.53
CA LEU A 105 -6.88 -11.05 4.06
C LEU A 105 -5.91 -10.27 3.15
N PHE A 106 -4.64 -10.12 3.55
CA PHE A 106 -3.63 -9.39 2.76
C PHE A 106 -3.25 -10.12 1.48
N SER A 107 -3.19 -11.45 1.52
CA SER A 107 -2.91 -12.23 0.31
C SER A 107 -4.07 -12.16 -0.69
N ILE A 108 -5.32 -12.33 -0.26
CA ILE A 108 -6.50 -12.22 -1.13
C ILE A 108 -6.62 -10.82 -1.72
N THR A 109 -6.49 -9.77 -0.91
CA THR A 109 -6.57 -8.38 -1.40
C THR A 109 -5.40 -8.03 -2.31
N GLY A 110 -4.19 -8.54 -2.05
CA GLY A 110 -3.04 -8.41 -2.95
C GLY A 110 -3.25 -9.09 -4.30
N ILE A 111 -3.83 -10.30 -4.30
CA ILE A 111 -4.22 -11.02 -5.52
C ILE A 111 -5.33 -10.27 -6.26
N TRP A 112 -6.30 -9.69 -5.54
CA TRP A 112 -7.33 -8.85 -6.14
C TRP A 112 -6.73 -7.64 -6.87
N TYR A 113 -5.77 -6.95 -6.26
CA TYR A 113 -5.06 -5.86 -6.93
C TYR A 113 -4.28 -6.32 -8.16
N PHE A 114 -3.73 -7.55 -8.16
CA PHE A 114 -3.14 -8.15 -9.35
C PHE A 114 -4.17 -8.28 -10.48
N ILE A 115 -5.34 -8.84 -10.18
CA ILE A 115 -6.45 -9.03 -11.14
C ILE A 115 -6.94 -7.68 -11.68
N GLU A 116 -7.17 -6.72 -10.80
CA GLU A 116 -7.56 -5.35 -11.14
C GLU A 116 -6.54 -4.70 -12.07
N ARG A 117 -5.24 -4.82 -11.75
CA ARG A 117 -4.16 -4.16 -12.48
C ARG A 117 -3.87 -4.80 -13.83
N THR A 118 -3.91 -6.13 -13.90
CA THR A 118 -3.73 -6.89 -15.16
C THR A 118 -4.98 -6.85 -16.04
N ASN A 119 -6.10 -6.34 -15.52
CA ASN A 119 -7.37 -6.29 -16.22
C ASN A 119 -7.82 -7.67 -16.74
N ILE A 120 -7.55 -8.73 -15.97
CA ILE A 120 -8.02 -10.09 -16.27
C ILE A 120 -9.55 -10.05 -16.41
N ALA A 121 -10.07 -10.68 -17.46
CA ALA A 121 -11.50 -10.72 -17.78
C ALA A 121 -12.18 -9.34 -17.88
N GLY A 122 -11.43 -8.25 -18.11
CA GLY A 122 -12.00 -6.90 -18.20
C GLY A 122 -12.31 -6.22 -16.87
N ILE A 123 -12.01 -6.87 -15.74
CA ILE A 123 -12.34 -6.39 -14.38
C ILE A 123 -11.76 -5.01 -14.12
N GLY A 124 -10.48 -4.78 -14.46
CA GLY A 124 -9.79 -3.52 -14.24
C GLY A 124 -10.50 -2.31 -14.86
N ARG A 125 -11.05 -2.46 -16.08
CA ARG A 125 -11.83 -1.42 -16.79
C ARG A 125 -13.20 -1.21 -16.16
N GLU A 126 -13.83 -2.28 -15.71
CA GLU A 126 -15.15 -2.24 -15.07
C GLU A 126 -15.11 -1.50 -13.73
N VAL A 127 -14.13 -1.83 -12.88
CA VAL A 127 -14.05 -1.30 -11.51
C VAL A 127 -13.31 0.04 -11.41
N ASN A 128 -12.64 0.46 -12.48
CA ASN A 128 -12.03 1.78 -12.66
C ASN A 128 -12.55 2.45 -13.94
N PRO A 129 -13.86 2.80 -13.98
CA PRO A 129 -14.42 3.44 -15.15
C PRO A 129 -13.75 4.80 -15.37
N ARG A 130 -13.43 5.09 -16.63
CA ARG A 130 -12.93 6.41 -17.02
C ARG A 130 -14.03 7.46 -16.79
N PRO A 131 -13.69 8.66 -16.31
CA PRO A 131 -14.65 9.76 -16.26
C PRO A 131 -15.28 9.99 -17.65
N PRO A 132 -16.59 10.25 -17.73
CA PRO A 132 -17.23 10.59 -18.99
C PRO A 132 -16.60 11.87 -19.54
N LYS A 133 -16.34 11.86 -20.85
CA LYS A 133 -15.96 13.05 -21.60
C LYS A 133 -17.21 13.83 -21.96
N ILE A 134 -17.09 15.15 -21.96
CA ILE A 134 -18.16 16.03 -22.45
C ILE A 134 -18.05 16.03 -23.99
N THR A 135 -19.16 16.06 -24.70
CA THR A 135 -19.20 15.99 -26.18
C THR A 135 -19.70 17.29 -26.81
N THR A 136 -20.55 18.04 -26.11
CA THR A 136 -21.04 19.36 -26.51
C THR A 136 -20.05 20.46 -26.10
N PHE A 137 -19.31 20.99 -27.07
CA PHE A 137 -18.47 22.19 -26.89
C PHE A 137 -18.83 23.24 -27.93
N ASN A 138 -19.13 24.45 -27.48
CA ASN A 138 -19.04 25.61 -28.35
C ASN A 138 -17.55 25.85 -28.66
N THR A 139 -17.22 25.71 -29.93
CA THR A 139 -15.89 25.77 -30.53
C THR A 139 -15.17 27.07 -30.20
N LYS A 140 -14.19 27.01 -29.27
CA LYS A 140 -12.94 27.81 -29.23
C LYS A 140 -12.08 27.62 -27.97
N ILE A 141 -12.50 26.82 -26.99
CA ILE A 141 -11.81 26.71 -25.71
C ILE A 141 -11.19 25.31 -25.55
N ASP A 142 -10.05 25.09 -26.21
CA ASP A 142 -9.09 24.04 -25.80
C ASP A 142 -8.18 24.55 -24.66
N SER A 143 -8.61 25.62 -23.97
CA SER A 143 -7.83 26.22 -22.90
C SER A 143 -7.85 25.33 -21.66
N THR A 144 -6.71 25.30 -20.98
CA THR A 144 -6.60 24.74 -19.65
C THR A 144 -7.54 25.47 -18.70
N ILE A 145 -8.34 24.73 -17.91
CA ILE A 145 -9.17 25.35 -16.88
C ILE A 145 -8.24 26.04 -15.88
N ASN A 146 -8.40 27.36 -15.67
CA ASN A 146 -7.79 28.01 -14.52
C ASN A 146 -8.56 27.61 -13.26
N LEU A 147 -8.13 26.49 -12.68
CA LEU A 147 -8.76 25.81 -11.54
C LEU A 147 -8.92 26.67 -10.29
N SER A 148 -8.24 27.81 -10.19
CA SER A 148 -8.24 28.61 -8.98
C SER A 148 -9.39 29.63 -8.88
N TYR A 149 -10.02 30.04 -9.99
CA TYR A 149 -10.96 31.19 -9.94
C TYR A 149 -12.20 31.12 -10.86
N THR A 150 -12.30 30.19 -11.81
CA THR A 150 -13.41 30.20 -12.78
C THR A 150 -14.59 29.31 -12.41
N LEU A 151 -14.44 28.43 -11.42
CA LEU A 151 -15.44 27.42 -11.07
C LEU A 151 -16.05 27.68 -9.70
N ASP A 152 -17.38 27.63 -9.64
CA ASP A 152 -18.12 27.67 -8.39
C ASP A 152 -18.13 26.27 -7.75
N TYR A 153 -17.12 26.02 -6.91
CA TYR A 153 -16.97 24.75 -6.21
C TYR A 153 -18.07 24.51 -5.17
N ASP A 154 -18.64 25.57 -4.59
CA ASP A 154 -19.72 25.45 -3.62
C ASP A 154 -21.00 24.97 -4.30
N LYS A 155 -21.31 25.51 -5.48
CA LYS A 155 -22.41 25.03 -6.33
C LYS A 155 -22.21 23.58 -6.75
N ILE A 156 -21.00 23.20 -7.17
CA ILE A 156 -20.65 21.81 -7.53
C ILE A 156 -20.91 20.85 -6.34
N VAL A 157 -20.51 21.26 -5.14
CA VAL A 157 -20.73 20.48 -3.91
C VAL A 157 -22.21 20.42 -3.55
N ALA A 158 -22.95 21.53 -3.68
CA ALA A 158 -24.38 21.60 -3.39
C ALA A 158 -25.18 20.65 -4.31
N ILE A 159 -24.94 20.70 -5.63
CA ILE A 159 -25.54 19.78 -6.61
C ILE A 159 -25.21 18.34 -6.26
N SER A 160 -23.96 18.04 -5.95
CA SER A 160 -23.55 16.67 -5.59
C SER A 160 -24.25 16.15 -4.33
N LYS A 161 -24.49 17.01 -3.34
CA LYS A 161 -25.22 16.69 -2.11
C LYS A 161 -26.72 16.50 -2.33
N GLN A 162 -27.29 17.11 -3.38
CA GLN A 162 -28.68 16.87 -3.79
C GLN A 162 -28.79 15.48 -4.44
N GLU A 163 -27.89 15.14 -5.36
CA GLU A 163 -27.86 13.84 -6.05
C GLU A 163 -27.59 12.65 -5.12
N ILE A 164 -26.67 12.82 -4.17
CA ILE A 164 -26.32 11.77 -3.19
C ILE A 164 -26.45 12.36 -1.78
N PRO A 165 -27.60 12.18 -1.10
CA PRO A 165 -27.82 12.71 0.24
C PRO A 165 -26.78 12.28 1.29
N ALA A 166 -26.18 11.09 1.13
CA ALA A 166 -25.10 10.59 1.99
C ALA A 166 -23.85 11.49 2.01
N LEU A 167 -23.68 12.37 1.02
CA LEU A 167 -22.60 13.35 0.95
C LEU A 167 -22.83 14.58 1.84
N LYS A 168 -24.06 14.81 2.34
CA LYS A 168 -24.40 16.00 3.14
C LYS A 168 -23.58 16.12 4.43
N ASN A 169 -23.36 14.98 5.10
CA ASN A 169 -22.82 14.93 6.47
C ASN A 169 -21.36 14.46 6.53
N LYS A 170 -20.66 14.36 5.39
CA LYS A 170 -19.35 13.72 5.32
C LYS A 170 -18.38 14.55 4.49
N SER A 171 -17.09 14.46 4.80
CA SER A 171 -16.04 15.13 4.02
C SER A 171 -16.10 14.69 2.55
N VAL A 172 -16.07 15.68 1.67
CA VAL A 172 -16.16 15.50 0.23
C VAL A 172 -14.81 15.85 -0.38
N GLY A 173 -14.35 15.02 -1.31
CA GLY A 173 -13.18 15.28 -2.13
C GLY A 173 -13.60 15.70 -3.53
N ILE A 174 -13.06 16.82 -4.00
CA ILE A 174 -13.24 17.28 -5.39
C ILE A 174 -12.04 16.82 -6.19
N SER A 175 -12.29 16.21 -7.34
CA SER A 175 -11.26 15.92 -8.33
C SER A 175 -11.40 16.90 -9.48
N PRO A 176 -10.54 17.92 -9.55
CA PRO A 176 -10.64 18.95 -10.56
C PRO A 176 -10.37 18.38 -11.96
N SER A 177 -10.97 19.04 -12.96
CA SER A 177 -10.72 18.74 -14.36
C SER A 177 -9.59 19.63 -14.90
N ALA A 178 -8.61 19.06 -15.59
CA ALA A 178 -7.54 19.85 -16.19
C ALA A 178 -8.00 20.64 -17.43
N THR A 179 -9.13 20.25 -18.04
CA THR A 179 -9.60 20.72 -19.34
C THR A 179 -11.11 20.77 -19.36
N TYR A 180 -11.70 21.71 -20.09
CA TYR A 180 -13.16 21.76 -20.26
C TYR A 180 -13.76 20.50 -20.89
N LYS A 181 -12.93 19.67 -21.53
CA LYS A 181 -13.32 18.38 -22.12
C LYS A 181 -13.63 17.25 -21.13
N ASN A 182 -13.19 17.37 -19.89
CA ASN A 182 -13.35 16.34 -18.87
C ASN A 182 -14.29 16.82 -17.76
N THR A 183 -15.06 15.89 -17.21
CA THR A 183 -15.92 16.15 -16.06
C THR A 183 -15.10 16.41 -14.79
N ILE A 184 -15.59 17.34 -13.97
CA ILE A 184 -15.21 17.41 -12.56
C ILE A 184 -16.00 16.31 -11.86
N TYR A 185 -15.41 15.66 -10.86
CA TYR A 185 -16.20 14.76 -10.04
C TYR A 185 -15.99 14.95 -8.56
N VAL A 186 -17.10 14.81 -7.85
CA VAL A 186 -17.21 14.93 -6.41
C VAL A 186 -17.35 13.52 -5.84
N ARG A 187 -16.50 13.18 -4.86
CA ARG A 187 -16.51 11.88 -4.18
C ARG A 187 -16.64 12.07 -2.68
N GLY A 188 -17.22 11.09 -1.99
CA GLY A 188 -17.34 11.17 -0.53
C GLY A 188 -17.78 9.87 0.10
N LYS A 189 -17.73 9.82 1.42
CA LYS A 189 -18.09 8.61 2.18
C LYS A 189 -19.54 8.19 1.88
N SER A 190 -19.76 6.88 1.83
CA SER A 190 -21.08 6.27 1.66
C SER A 190 -21.69 5.85 3.00
N ASP A 191 -23.00 5.60 3.00
CA ASP A 191 -23.69 4.88 4.09
C ASP A 191 -23.56 3.36 3.94
N VAL A 192 -23.16 2.88 2.75
CA VAL A 192 -22.80 1.48 2.55
C VAL A 192 -21.53 1.18 3.36
N PRO A 193 -21.53 0.16 4.23
CA PRO A 193 -20.36 -0.19 5.03
C PRO A 193 -19.14 -0.56 4.18
N LEU A 194 -17.95 -0.27 4.71
CA LEU A 194 -16.63 -0.68 4.19
C LEU A 194 -16.23 -0.18 2.79
N VAL A 195 -17.11 0.45 2.01
CA VAL A 195 -16.74 0.96 0.69
C VAL A 195 -15.86 2.22 0.77
N ARG A 196 -14.94 2.37 -0.18
CA ARG A 196 -14.13 3.59 -0.34
C ARG A 196 -15.00 4.83 -0.58
N GLN A 197 -14.43 6.01 -0.30
CA GLN A 197 -15.05 7.30 -0.66
C GLN A 197 -15.36 7.45 -2.15
N ARG A 198 -14.66 6.71 -3.01
CA ARG A 198 -14.85 6.77 -4.46
C ARG A 198 -16.06 5.94 -4.95
N ALA A 199 -16.72 5.20 -4.07
CA ALA A 199 -17.91 4.42 -4.40
C ALA A 199 -19.09 5.33 -4.76
N ASN A 200 -19.16 6.50 -4.12
CA ASN A 200 -20.02 7.61 -4.51
C ASN A 200 -19.24 8.59 -5.40
N ARG A 201 -19.74 8.86 -6.60
CA ARG A 201 -19.23 9.91 -7.49
C ARG A 201 -20.36 10.62 -8.21
N VAL A 202 -20.30 11.94 -8.22
CA VAL A 202 -21.15 12.76 -9.08
C VAL A 202 -20.22 13.44 -10.08
N TYR A 203 -20.41 13.16 -11.38
CA TYR A 203 -19.65 13.74 -12.48
C TYR A 203 -20.43 14.93 -13.02
N ILE A 204 -19.80 16.10 -13.03
CA ILE A 204 -20.41 17.38 -13.36
C ILE A 204 -19.66 18.03 -14.53
N ASN A 205 -20.41 18.62 -15.45
CA ASN A 205 -19.87 19.45 -16.52
C ASN A 205 -19.34 20.77 -15.93
N PRO A 206 -18.04 21.10 -16.07
CA PRO A 206 -17.47 22.34 -15.54
C PRO A 206 -18.03 23.61 -16.20
N ASN A 207 -18.65 23.50 -17.37
CA ASN A 207 -19.21 24.66 -18.10
C ASN A 207 -20.66 24.95 -17.70
N THR A 208 -21.50 23.92 -17.65
CA THR A 208 -22.96 24.06 -17.45
C THR A 208 -23.41 23.74 -16.03
N TYR A 209 -22.54 23.13 -15.21
CA TYR A 209 -22.88 22.55 -13.91
C TYR A 209 -23.90 21.40 -13.96
N GLU A 210 -24.20 20.88 -15.14
CA GLU A 210 -25.10 19.74 -15.30
C GLU A 210 -24.45 18.44 -14.84
N VAL A 211 -25.26 17.57 -14.23
CA VAL A 211 -24.85 16.23 -13.81
C VAL A 211 -24.80 15.32 -15.04
N VAL A 212 -23.58 14.89 -15.39
CA VAL A 212 -23.33 14.01 -16.54
C VAL A 212 -23.53 12.54 -16.17
N LYS A 213 -23.15 12.16 -14.94
CA LYS A 213 -23.27 10.79 -14.46
C LYS A 213 -23.27 10.77 -12.93
N VAL A 214 -24.09 9.89 -12.36
CA VAL A 214 -24.08 9.57 -10.93
C VAL A 214 -23.66 8.11 -10.75
N GLN A 215 -22.71 7.88 -9.86
CA GLN A 215 -22.35 6.56 -9.35
C GLN A 215 -22.68 6.55 -7.85
N ASN A 216 -23.67 5.76 -7.48
CA ASN A 216 -24.11 5.60 -6.09
C ASN A 216 -23.68 4.23 -5.59
N ALA A 217 -23.01 4.17 -4.44
CA ALA A 217 -22.52 2.96 -3.81
C ALA A 217 -23.61 1.91 -3.55
N LYS A 218 -24.89 2.29 -3.49
CA LYS A 218 -26.01 1.35 -3.36
C LYS A 218 -26.32 0.60 -4.67
N ASN A 219 -25.93 1.16 -5.82
CA ASN A 219 -26.32 0.71 -7.16
C ASN A 219 -25.10 0.34 -8.03
N ILE A 220 -23.94 0.08 -7.42
CA ILE A 220 -22.75 -0.40 -8.14
C ILE A 220 -22.82 -1.91 -8.34
N SER A 221 -22.13 -2.42 -9.37
CA SER A 221 -22.01 -3.87 -9.59
C SER A 221 -21.28 -4.56 -8.44
N THR A 222 -21.53 -5.86 -8.26
CA THR A 222 -20.86 -6.68 -7.23
C THR A 222 -19.34 -6.65 -7.34
N THR A 223 -18.80 -6.68 -8.56
CA THR A 223 -17.35 -6.56 -8.86
C THR A 223 -16.79 -5.21 -8.41
N MET A 224 -17.51 -4.11 -8.65
CA MET A 224 -17.12 -2.78 -8.20
C MET A 224 -17.21 -2.67 -6.67
N TRP A 225 -18.24 -3.26 -6.05
CA TRP A 225 -18.35 -3.34 -4.60
C TRP A 225 -17.19 -4.12 -3.97
N ILE A 226 -16.84 -5.30 -4.51
CA ILE A 226 -15.66 -6.08 -4.08
C ILE A 226 -14.40 -5.22 -4.18
N ASN A 227 -14.23 -4.49 -5.28
CA ASN A 227 -13.09 -3.57 -5.40
C ASN A 227 -13.12 -2.49 -4.32
N ASP A 228 -14.29 -1.88 -4.08
CA ASP A 228 -14.42 -0.80 -3.12
C ASP A 228 -14.31 -1.22 -1.66
N ILE A 229 -14.51 -2.49 -1.30
CA ILE A 229 -14.21 -3.00 0.05
C ILE A 229 -12.76 -3.49 0.20
N ALA A 230 -12.07 -3.79 -0.91
CA ALA A 230 -10.71 -4.33 -0.86
C ALA A 230 -9.71 -3.38 -0.18
N ASP A 231 -9.70 -2.07 -0.51
CA ASP A 231 -8.79 -1.12 0.16
C ASP A 231 -9.07 -0.99 1.65
N PRO A 232 -10.31 -0.75 2.10
CA PRO A 232 -10.51 -0.51 3.52
C PRO A 232 -10.17 -1.75 4.35
N LEU A 233 -10.43 -2.95 3.83
CA LEU A 233 -9.99 -4.20 4.43
C LEU A 233 -8.46 -4.35 4.41
N HIS A 234 -7.79 -4.06 3.29
CA HIS A 234 -6.33 -4.16 3.19
C HIS A 234 -5.61 -3.16 4.12
N PHE A 235 -6.11 -1.92 4.23
CA PHE A 235 -5.49 -0.87 5.04
C PHE A 235 -6.00 -0.79 6.48
N GLY A 236 -7.11 -1.46 6.80
CA GLY A 236 -7.74 -1.40 8.13
C GLY A 236 -8.26 0.00 8.48
N ASN A 237 -8.66 0.81 7.50
CA ASN A 237 -8.98 2.23 7.71
C ASN A 237 -10.49 2.54 7.85
N TRP A 238 -11.31 1.53 8.14
CA TRP A 238 -12.78 1.63 8.19
C TRP A 238 -13.36 1.90 9.58
N GLY A 239 -12.75 1.41 10.65
CA GLY A 239 -13.22 1.56 12.04
C GLY A 239 -12.44 2.59 12.85
N GLY A 240 -11.96 3.65 12.20
CA GLY A 240 -11.24 4.74 12.87
C GLY A 240 -9.86 4.33 13.38
N LEU A 241 -9.53 4.69 14.62
CA LEU A 241 -8.24 4.39 15.23
C LEU A 241 -8.13 2.92 15.65
N THR A 242 -9.22 2.33 16.14
CA THR A 242 -9.25 0.95 16.64
C THR A 242 -8.80 -0.06 15.59
N THR A 243 -9.37 -0.01 14.38
CA THR A 243 -8.98 -0.94 13.31
C THR A 243 -7.55 -0.68 12.83
N LYS A 244 -7.09 0.57 12.82
CA LYS A 244 -5.70 0.90 12.48
C LYS A 244 -4.70 0.29 13.48
N ILE A 245 -5.00 0.34 14.78
CA ILE A 245 -4.16 -0.26 15.82
C ILE A 245 -4.10 -1.78 15.64
N ILE A 246 -5.25 -2.43 15.42
CA ILE A 246 -5.32 -3.88 15.16
C ILE A 246 -4.46 -4.24 13.93
N TRP A 247 -4.66 -3.55 12.81
CA TRP A 247 -3.88 -3.80 11.58
C TRP A 247 -2.39 -3.53 11.76
N PHE A 248 -2.03 -2.52 12.54
CA PHE A 248 -0.64 -2.22 12.86
C PHE A 248 0.00 -3.36 13.67
N ILE A 249 -0.65 -3.85 14.72
CA ILE A 249 -0.14 -4.94 15.56
C ILE A 249 0.02 -6.23 14.76
N PHE A 250 -1.00 -6.63 14.00
CA PHE A 250 -0.93 -7.85 13.18
C PHE A 250 0.01 -7.70 11.97
N GLY A 251 0.12 -6.50 11.39
CA GLY A 251 1.11 -6.19 10.36
C GLY A 251 2.55 -6.31 10.89
N LEU A 252 2.81 -5.82 12.11
CA LEU A 252 4.08 -6.04 12.81
C LEU A 252 4.29 -7.52 13.13
N GLY A 253 3.24 -8.23 13.57
CA GLY A 253 3.25 -9.67 13.80
C GLY A 253 3.74 -10.44 12.57
N ILE A 254 3.08 -10.24 11.42
CA ILE A 254 3.45 -10.87 10.15
C ILE A 254 4.86 -10.49 9.73
N SER A 255 5.25 -9.21 9.86
CA SER A 255 6.61 -8.76 9.55
C SER A 255 7.66 -9.47 10.42
N SER A 256 7.36 -9.70 11.70
CA SER A 256 8.26 -10.41 12.63
C SER A 256 8.40 -11.90 12.30
N LEU A 257 7.46 -12.50 11.56
CA LEU A 257 7.57 -13.89 11.08
C LEU A 257 8.75 -14.06 10.12
N VAL A 258 9.05 -13.05 9.30
CA VAL A 258 10.22 -13.07 8.41
C VAL A 258 11.50 -13.19 9.23
N LEU A 259 11.66 -12.32 10.24
CA LEU A 259 12.84 -12.31 11.10
C LEU A 259 12.98 -13.59 11.92
N SER A 260 11.91 -14.02 12.59
CA SER A 260 11.91 -15.23 13.43
C SER A 260 12.08 -16.51 12.61
N GLY A 261 11.54 -16.56 11.39
CA GLY A 261 11.70 -17.68 10.46
C GLY A 261 13.13 -17.82 9.98
N VAL A 262 13.73 -16.73 9.48
CA VAL A 262 15.14 -16.70 9.05
C VAL A 262 16.05 -17.07 10.22
N TRP A 263 15.82 -16.49 11.40
CA TRP A 263 16.61 -16.76 12.59
C TRP A 263 16.58 -18.24 12.97
N THR A 264 15.37 -18.84 12.98
CA THR A 264 15.18 -20.26 13.35
C THR A 264 15.90 -21.19 12.38
N VAL A 265 15.82 -20.92 11.07
CA VAL A 265 16.51 -21.72 10.04
C VAL A 265 18.03 -21.59 10.17
N LEU A 266 18.54 -20.36 10.29
CA LEU A 266 19.98 -20.13 10.41
C LEU A 266 20.55 -20.75 11.69
N LYS A 267 19.87 -20.61 12.84
CA LYS A 267 20.31 -21.22 14.09
C LYS A 267 20.32 -22.75 14.02
N ARG A 268 19.31 -23.37 13.40
CA ARG A 268 19.29 -24.83 13.15
C ARG A 268 20.45 -25.26 12.25
N LYS A 269 20.68 -24.53 11.15
CA LYS A 269 21.79 -24.82 10.23
C LYS A 269 23.14 -24.67 10.91
N ALA A 270 23.35 -23.66 11.75
CA ALA A 270 24.61 -23.45 12.46
C ALA A 270 24.92 -24.60 13.44
N ILE A 271 23.89 -25.10 14.16
CA ILE A 271 24.01 -26.31 14.99
C ILE A 271 24.39 -27.53 14.13
N ASN A 272 23.75 -27.69 12.96
CA ASN A 272 24.04 -28.80 12.05
C ASN A 272 25.37 -28.66 11.29
N LYS A 273 25.88 -27.43 11.06
CA LYS A 273 27.16 -27.16 10.39
C LYS A 273 28.35 -27.64 11.21
N ARG A 274 28.20 -27.79 12.53
CA ARG A 274 29.14 -28.57 13.37
C ARG A 274 29.37 -29.99 12.81
N LYS A 275 28.45 -30.52 11.99
CA LYS A 275 28.53 -31.84 11.34
C LYS A 275 28.88 -31.79 9.83
N SER A 276 29.01 -30.63 9.18
CA SER A 276 29.24 -30.53 7.71
C SER A 276 30.01 -29.27 7.29
N LYS A 277 31.10 -29.45 6.52
CA LYS A 277 31.99 -28.38 6.00
C LYS A 277 31.49 -27.69 4.71
N THR A 278 30.19 -27.54 4.49
CA THR A 278 29.68 -26.87 3.27
C THR A 278 29.81 -25.34 3.34
N LYS A 279 30.30 -24.71 2.25
CA LYS A 279 30.38 -23.24 2.12
C LYS A 279 28.97 -22.66 1.96
N THR A 280 28.64 -21.65 2.76
CA THR A 280 27.35 -20.95 2.72
C THR A 280 27.26 -19.98 1.55
N LEU A 281 26.17 -20.07 0.77
CA LEU A 281 25.74 -19.21 -0.36
C LEU A 281 26.58 -19.20 -1.66
N GLY A 282 27.87 -19.57 -1.67
CA GLY A 282 28.64 -19.68 -2.91
C GLY A 282 28.57 -18.42 -3.81
N VAL A 283 28.28 -18.59 -5.11
CA VAL A 283 28.12 -17.49 -6.09
C VAL A 283 26.89 -16.62 -5.82
N TRP A 284 25.83 -17.19 -5.21
CA TRP A 284 24.57 -16.48 -4.93
C TRP A 284 24.72 -15.26 -4.03
N LYS A 285 25.81 -15.15 -3.25
CA LYS A 285 26.08 -13.95 -2.45
C LYS A 285 26.26 -12.72 -3.34
N TYR A 286 26.95 -12.86 -4.48
CA TYR A 286 27.22 -11.75 -5.39
C TYR A 286 25.94 -11.33 -6.11
N ILE A 287 25.14 -12.30 -6.56
CA ILE A 287 23.83 -12.05 -7.19
C ILE A 287 22.93 -11.27 -6.24
N ASN A 288 22.84 -11.68 -4.96
CA ASN A 288 22.06 -10.95 -3.97
C ASN A 288 22.55 -9.51 -3.77
N TRP A 289 23.87 -9.29 -3.67
CA TRP A 289 24.43 -7.94 -3.56
C TRP A 289 24.13 -7.07 -4.79
N VAL A 290 24.15 -7.63 -5.99
CA VAL A 290 23.75 -6.93 -7.22
C VAL A 290 22.27 -6.53 -7.16
N ILE A 291 21.38 -7.45 -6.76
CA ILE A 291 19.94 -7.16 -6.63
C ILE A 291 19.72 -6.01 -5.63
N TYR A 292 20.35 -6.06 -4.46
CA TYR A 292 20.27 -4.97 -3.49
C TYR A 292 20.82 -3.67 -4.07
N GLY A 293 22.00 -3.69 -4.69
CA GLY A 293 22.60 -2.51 -5.31
C GLY A 293 21.69 -1.85 -6.34
N VAL A 294 21.05 -2.63 -7.20
CA VAL A 294 20.07 -2.15 -8.19
C VAL A 294 18.85 -1.53 -7.51
N MET A 295 18.29 -2.18 -6.49
CA MET A 295 17.16 -1.63 -5.72
C MET A 295 17.50 -0.30 -5.04
N PHE A 296 18.67 -0.22 -4.40
CA PHE A 296 19.16 1.00 -3.76
C PHE A 296 19.41 2.11 -4.77
N TYR A 297 20.01 1.79 -5.92
CA TYR A 297 20.21 2.73 -7.01
C TYR A 297 18.88 3.35 -7.46
N PHE A 298 17.86 2.53 -7.73
CA PHE A 298 16.54 3.05 -8.11
C PHE A 298 15.90 3.87 -7.00
N MET A 299 15.99 3.42 -5.74
CA MET A 299 15.49 4.17 -4.59
C MET A 299 16.11 5.56 -4.50
N PHE A 300 17.44 5.66 -4.43
CA PHE A 300 18.11 6.96 -4.33
C PHE A 300 17.90 7.81 -5.58
N SER A 301 17.89 7.21 -6.78
CA SER A 301 17.57 7.92 -8.03
C SER A 301 16.17 8.54 -7.96
N LYS A 302 15.15 7.83 -7.47
CA LYS A 302 13.80 8.38 -7.31
C LYS A 302 13.75 9.44 -6.21
N LEU A 303 14.42 9.23 -5.09
CA LEU A 303 14.49 10.22 -4.01
C LEU A 303 15.08 11.54 -4.49
N ILE A 304 16.16 11.50 -5.26
CA ILE A 304 16.86 12.68 -5.77
C ILE A 304 16.09 13.32 -6.94
N ILE A 305 15.80 12.54 -7.99
CA ILE A 305 15.30 13.09 -9.25
C ILE A 305 13.80 13.37 -9.17
N ARG A 306 13.01 12.40 -8.70
CA ARG A 306 11.55 12.49 -8.70
C ARG A 306 11.02 13.25 -7.50
N TYR A 307 11.49 12.90 -6.31
CA TYR A 307 10.99 13.47 -5.07
C TYR A 307 11.77 14.70 -4.61
N LYS A 308 12.93 15.00 -5.20
CA LYS A 308 13.79 16.11 -4.78
C LYS A 308 13.91 16.16 -3.26
N ALA A 309 14.20 15.01 -2.66
CA ALA A 309 14.34 14.86 -1.22
C ALA A 309 15.45 15.78 -0.71
N SER A 310 15.26 16.37 0.48
CA SER A 310 16.29 17.20 1.09
C SER A 310 17.54 16.38 1.41
N THR A 311 18.70 17.02 1.46
CA THR A 311 19.95 16.38 1.90
C THR A 311 19.79 15.71 3.25
N THR A 312 19.14 16.38 4.21
CA THR A 312 18.79 15.81 5.52
C THR A 312 17.95 14.54 5.39
N GLY A 313 16.93 14.54 4.52
CA GLY A 313 16.11 13.36 4.27
C GLY A 313 16.90 12.18 3.70
N ILE A 314 17.81 12.45 2.76
CA ILE A 314 18.69 11.43 2.17
C ILE A 314 19.65 10.86 3.25
N VAL A 315 20.23 11.71 4.08
CA VAL A 315 21.11 11.30 5.19
C VAL A 315 20.34 10.42 6.18
N ILE A 316 19.15 10.84 6.61
CA ILE A 316 18.31 10.06 7.55
C ILE A 316 17.96 8.68 6.95
N ILE A 317 17.54 8.63 5.69
CA ILE A 317 17.22 7.36 5.01
C ILE A 317 18.45 6.46 4.93
N SER A 318 19.62 7.03 4.61
CA SER A 318 20.88 6.28 4.51
C SER A 318 21.31 5.72 5.87
N LEU A 319 21.27 6.53 6.93
CA LEU A 319 21.55 6.09 8.29
C LEU A 319 20.57 4.99 8.74
N GLY A 320 19.29 5.14 8.44
CA GLY A 320 18.28 4.12 8.74
C GLY A 320 18.60 2.77 8.10
N TRP A 321 19.01 2.76 6.83
CA TRP A 321 19.45 1.54 6.14
C TRP A 321 20.75 0.96 6.71
N LEU A 322 21.74 1.80 7.04
CA LEU A 322 22.99 1.35 7.66
C LEU A 322 22.72 0.68 9.01
N ILE A 323 21.88 1.27 9.85
CA ILE A 323 21.47 0.69 11.13
C ILE A 323 20.74 -0.63 10.90
N PHE A 324 19.77 -0.67 9.98
CA PHE A 324 19.00 -1.88 9.69
C PHE A 324 19.91 -3.03 9.21
N ILE A 325 20.80 -2.76 8.25
CA ILE A 325 21.74 -3.75 7.70
C ILE A 325 22.75 -4.18 8.77
N GLY A 326 23.28 -3.24 9.56
CA GLY A 326 24.21 -3.52 10.66
C GLY A 326 23.58 -4.41 11.73
N LEU A 327 22.35 -4.12 12.15
CA LEU A 327 21.60 -4.95 13.10
C LEU A 327 21.28 -6.33 12.51
N ALA A 328 20.87 -6.40 11.24
CA ALA A 328 20.62 -7.67 10.57
C ALA A 328 21.90 -8.52 10.50
N TYR A 329 23.04 -7.93 10.12
CA TYR A 329 24.33 -8.60 10.12
C TYR A 329 24.72 -9.09 11.53
N TYR A 330 24.60 -8.22 12.53
CA TYR A 330 24.93 -8.55 13.91
C TYR A 330 24.09 -9.74 14.42
N ILE A 331 22.78 -9.73 14.17
CA ILE A 331 21.85 -10.75 14.66
C ILE A 331 21.98 -12.06 13.86
N PHE A 332 21.96 -12.00 12.52
CA PHE A 332 21.83 -13.18 11.67
C PHE A 332 23.17 -13.78 11.24
N VAL A 333 24.26 -13.02 11.28
CA VAL A 333 25.59 -13.50 10.91
C VAL A 333 26.46 -13.62 12.16
N TYR A 334 26.79 -12.51 12.81
CA TYR A 334 27.77 -12.48 13.89
C TYR A 334 27.32 -13.28 15.12
N ARG A 335 26.12 -13.00 15.66
CA ARG A 335 25.60 -13.68 16.87
C ARG A 335 25.34 -15.16 16.64
N ILE A 336 24.86 -15.54 15.46
CA ILE A 336 24.62 -16.95 15.13
C ILE A 336 25.93 -17.71 15.00
N ASP A 337 26.95 -17.15 14.33
CA ASP A 337 28.28 -17.77 14.19
C ASP A 337 29.01 -17.88 15.54
N LYS A 338 28.99 -16.80 16.34
CA LYS A 338 29.60 -16.80 17.68
C LYS A 338 28.94 -17.83 18.61
N ALA A 339 27.64 -18.05 18.49
CA ALA A 339 26.93 -19.05 19.27
C ALA A 339 26.96 -20.46 18.63
N ALA A 340 27.73 -20.64 17.55
CA ALA A 340 27.97 -21.91 16.87
C ALA A 340 29.41 -22.41 17.08
N LYS A 341 30.38 -21.48 17.17
CA LYS A 341 31.65 -21.69 17.88
C LYS A 341 31.35 -22.01 19.34
#